data_AF-R7U324-F1
#
_entry.id   AF-R7U324-F1
#
_cell.length_a   1.000
_cell.length_b   1.000
_cell.length_c   1.000
_cell.angle_alpha   90.00
_cell.angle_beta   90.00
_cell.angle_gamma   90.00
#
_symmetry.space_group_name_H-M   'P 1'
#
loop_
_entity.id
_entity.type
_entity.pdbx_description
1 polymer ?
#
loop_
_entity_poly.entity_id
_entity_poly.type
_entity_poly.pdbx_seq_one_letter_code
_entity_poly.pdbx_strand_id
1 'polypeptide(L)'
;MEYDSFTGRQANETIRVKPEANGRRIIINEFTLESDEGDTESDLEINRDEQDALKFFSAIADVSATEHFIKRVGFCDGDKPSRTLEWLRAIDRLPDNVQVEIALQTAESTIHSSLRELKNAKWPKIKTLLANRYVNANFSEAQKEALDRLEQRPGEGLYNYITTFEVLLNEAYQALPLDQISLIRTFLSGLSDRDMAKSFARKKLRTLPEVVKEVRRHYQDDDLLRPRKISKVHTIDKYENPKVSALSVVVTDLVNMQKETNAQIAALAKMRKARAFF
;
A
#
# COMPACT_ATOMS: atom_id res chain seq x y z
N MET A 1 -78.63 -4.56 -16.37
CA MET A 1 -78.38 -4.16 -14.98
C MET A 1 -77.33 -3.06 -15.03
N GLU A 2 -77.72 -1.87 -14.61
CA GLU A 2 -76.91 -0.65 -14.50
C GLU A 2 -76.10 -0.61 -13.19
N TYR A 3 -75.21 0.39 -13.13
CA TYR A 3 -74.54 1.01 -11.98
C TYR A 3 -73.21 0.39 -11.49
N ASP A 4 -72.12 1.13 -11.25
CA ASP A 4 -71.78 2.51 -11.58
C ASP A 4 -70.26 2.72 -11.41
N SER A 5 -69.81 3.81 -12.00
CA SER A 5 -68.46 4.34 -12.16
C SER A 5 -67.82 4.88 -10.86
N PHE A 6 -66.51 4.71 -10.68
CA PHE A 6 -65.70 5.74 -10.02
C PHE A 6 -64.36 5.95 -10.71
N THR A 7 -64.12 7.22 -11.05
CA THR A 7 -63.02 7.75 -11.85
C THR A 7 -61.89 8.22 -10.95
N GLY A 8 -60.65 7.96 -11.36
CA GLY A 8 -59.44 8.55 -10.78
C GLY A 8 -58.53 9.02 -11.91
N ARG A 9 -58.39 10.34 -12.04
CA ARG A 9 -57.67 11.07 -13.11
C ARG A 9 -56.20 10.63 -13.24
N GLN A 10 -55.80 10.31 -14.47
CA GLN A 10 -54.40 10.36 -14.92
C GLN A 10 -54.00 11.83 -15.13
N ALA A 11 -53.08 12.34 -14.30
CA ALA A 11 -52.35 13.56 -14.62
C ALA A 11 -51.03 13.18 -15.29
N ASN A 12 -50.96 13.45 -16.58
CA ASN A 12 -49.72 13.48 -17.35
C ASN A 12 -48.90 14.69 -16.90
N GLU A 13 -47.71 14.47 -16.33
CA GLU A 13 -46.64 15.48 -16.38
C GLU A 13 -45.39 14.89 -17.00
N THR A 14 -45.10 15.43 -18.18
CA THR A 14 -43.97 15.12 -19.04
C THR A 14 -42.70 15.69 -18.41
N ILE A 15 -41.82 14.84 -17.89
CA ILE A 15 -40.50 15.27 -17.41
C ILE A 15 -39.62 15.59 -18.63
N ARG A 16 -39.50 16.88 -18.96
CA ARG A 16 -38.44 17.38 -19.84
C ARG A 16 -37.12 17.34 -19.09
N VAL A 17 -36.25 16.39 -19.46
CA VAL A 17 -34.86 16.35 -19.01
C VAL A 17 -34.04 17.38 -19.81
N LYS A 18 -33.40 18.31 -19.10
CA LYS A 18 -32.17 18.98 -19.56
C LYS A 18 -31.03 18.65 -18.59
N PRO A 19 -29.81 18.41 -19.07
CA PRO A 19 -28.73 17.86 -18.26
C PRO A 19 -27.87 19.00 -17.67
N GLU A 20 -27.71 19.06 -16.35
CA GLU A 20 -26.66 19.89 -15.74
C GLU A 20 -25.92 19.15 -14.62
N ALA A 21 -24.61 19.08 -14.84
CA ALA A 21 -23.47 18.75 -13.99
C ALA A 21 -23.71 17.97 -12.66
N ASN A 22 -23.18 16.76 -12.68
CA ASN A 22 -23.01 15.80 -11.60
C ASN A 22 -22.18 16.36 -10.43
N GLY A 23 -22.86 16.89 -9.41
CA GLY A 23 -22.34 17.06 -8.06
C GLY A 23 -23.37 16.53 -7.08
N ARG A 24 -23.09 15.40 -6.41
CA ARG A 24 -23.99 14.83 -5.40
C ARG A 24 -24.13 15.81 -4.23
N ARG A 25 -25.27 16.51 -4.14
CA ARG A 25 -25.69 17.21 -2.92
C ARG A 25 -26.28 16.20 -1.96
N ILE A 26 -25.67 16.08 -0.78
CA ILE A 26 -26.24 15.35 0.35
C ILE A 26 -27.19 16.32 1.03
N ILE A 27 -28.50 16.00 1.04
CA ILE A 27 -29.49 16.76 1.80
C ILE A 27 -29.48 16.16 3.21
N ILE A 28 -29.04 16.95 4.20
CA ILE A 28 -29.17 16.63 5.62
C ILE A 28 -30.48 17.27 6.07
N ASN A 29 -31.34 16.51 6.75
CA ASN A 29 -32.65 16.97 7.19
C ASN A 29 -32.56 18.31 7.92
N GLU A 30 -33.37 19.27 7.47
CA GLU A 30 -33.58 20.56 8.09
C GLU A 30 -34.38 20.35 9.39
N PHE A 31 -33.77 20.63 10.54
CA PHE A 31 -34.45 20.56 11.84
C PHE A 31 -35.00 21.95 12.19
N THR A 32 -36.32 22.10 12.14
CA THR A 32 -37.04 23.22 12.76
C THR A 32 -36.96 23.10 14.28
N LEU A 33 -36.32 24.07 14.93
CA LEU A 33 -36.37 24.27 16.37
C LEU A 33 -37.64 25.07 16.69
N GLU A 34 -38.65 24.42 17.26
CA GLU A 34 -39.67 25.11 18.04
C GLU A 34 -39.15 25.27 19.47
N SER A 35 -38.82 26.50 19.83
CA SER A 35 -38.51 26.90 21.20
C SER A 35 -39.81 27.13 21.95
N ASP A 36 -40.06 26.35 23.01
CA ASP A 36 -41.06 26.69 24.02
C ASP A 36 -40.34 26.99 25.34
N GLU A 37 -40.64 28.15 25.92
CA GLU A 37 -40.03 28.69 27.13
C GLU A 37 -40.54 27.94 28.36
N GLY A 38 -39.67 27.67 29.33
CA GLY A 38 -40.09 27.17 30.64
C GLY A 38 -38.94 26.76 31.54
N ASP A 39 -38.46 27.71 32.36
CA ASP A 39 -37.48 27.51 33.42
C ASP A 39 -37.89 26.38 34.39
N THR A 40 -37.03 25.38 34.56
CA THR A 40 -36.83 24.69 35.85
C THR A 40 -35.40 24.18 35.94
N GLU A 41 -34.70 24.55 37.02
CA GLU A 41 -33.41 24.01 37.44
C GLU A 41 -33.39 22.48 37.30
N SER A 42 -32.50 21.96 36.44
CA SER A 42 -32.19 20.54 36.38
C SER A 42 -30.68 20.33 36.36
N ASP A 43 -30.25 19.40 37.21
CA ASP A 43 -28.90 18.91 37.32
C ASP A 43 -28.25 18.68 35.95
N LEU A 44 -27.10 19.32 35.75
CA LEU A 44 -26.10 19.10 34.69
C LEU A 44 -26.44 17.93 33.75
N GLU A 45 -27.27 18.20 32.74
CA GLU A 45 -27.40 17.35 31.57
C GLU A 45 -26.02 17.30 30.91
N ILE A 46 -25.35 16.15 31.02
CA ILE A 46 -24.19 15.87 30.17
C ILE A 46 -24.73 15.89 28.74
N ASN A 47 -24.44 17.02 28.09
CA ASN A 47 -24.97 17.50 26.83
C ASN A 47 -25.14 16.37 25.81
N ARG A 48 -26.38 16.16 25.35
CA ARG A 48 -26.70 15.27 24.22
C ARG A 48 -25.81 15.63 23.00
N ASP A 49 -25.46 16.90 22.88
CA ASP A 49 -24.56 17.49 21.90
C ASP A 49 -23.09 17.01 22.00
N GLU A 50 -22.57 16.72 23.18
CA GLU A 50 -21.20 16.19 23.35
C GLU A 50 -21.12 14.72 22.93
N GLN A 51 -22.12 13.91 23.28
CA GLN A 51 -22.21 12.52 22.81
C GLN A 51 -22.40 12.46 21.29
N ASP A 52 -23.20 13.36 20.73
CA ASP A 52 -23.45 13.40 19.28
C ASP A 52 -22.26 13.96 18.50
N ALA A 53 -21.52 14.92 19.06
CA ALA A 53 -20.23 15.36 18.53
C ALA A 53 -19.20 14.21 18.56
N LEU A 54 -19.10 13.46 19.66
CA LEU A 54 -18.18 12.32 19.77
C LEU A 54 -18.54 11.21 18.77
N LYS A 55 -19.83 10.90 18.56
CA LYS A 55 -20.28 9.98 17.51
C LYS A 55 -19.92 10.50 16.12
N PHE A 56 -20.07 11.78 15.87
CA PHE A 56 -19.73 12.41 14.60
C PHE A 56 -18.22 12.36 14.31
N PHE A 57 -17.38 12.72 15.27
CA PHE A 57 -15.92 12.62 15.12
C PHE A 57 -15.45 11.17 15.00
N SER A 58 -16.07 10.22 15.73
CA SER A 58 -15.81 8.79 15.55
C SER A 58 -16.18 8.33 14.14
N ALA A 59 -17.35 8.70 13.64
CA ALA A 59 -17.78 8.35 12.29
C ALA A 59 -16.87 8.97 11.22
N ILE A 60 -16.40 10.21 11.39
CA ILE A 60 -15.43 10.83 10.47
C ILE A 60 -14.08 10.12 10.52
N ALA A 61 -13.60 9.75 11.71
CA ALA A 61 -12.35 9.00 11.85
C ALA A 61 -12.46 7.62 11.20
N ASP A 62 -13.59 6.94 11.36
CA ASP A 62 -13.88 5.66 10.73
C ASP A 62 -13.96 5.78 9.20
N VAL A 63 -14.64 6.82 8.68
CA VAL A 63 -14.70 7.11 7.24
C VAL A 63 -13.31 7.45 6.69
N SER A 64 -12.50 8.24 7.40
CA SER A 64 -11.14 8.59 6.97
C SER A 64 -10.20 7.37 6.97
N ALA A 65 -10.32 6.48 7.97
CA ALA A 65 -9.55 5.24 8.01
C ALA A 65 -9.94 4.30 6.87
N THR A 66 -11.24 4.18 6.61
CA THR A 66 -11.82 3.39 5.53
C THR A 66 -11.38 3.90 4.16
N GLU A 67 -11.44 5.21 3.93
CA GLU A 67 -11.01 5.84 2.67
C GLU A 67 -9.52 5.60 2.40
N HIS A 68 -8.69 5.66 3.45
CA HIS A 68 -7.27 5.35 3.33
C HIS A 68 -7.02 3.87 2.93
N PHE A 69 -7.79 2.92 3.47
CA PHE A 69 -7.71 1.52 3.04
C PHE A 69 -8.17 1.31 1.59
N ILE A 70 -9.27 1.96 1.19
CA ILE A 70 -9.76 1.91 -0.21
C ILE A 70 -8.69 2.43 -1.17
N LYS A 71 -8.09 3.59 -0.89
CA LYS A 71 -7.01 4.17 -1.72
C LYS A 71 -5.81 3.24 -1.85
N ARG A 72 -5.49 2.50 -0.78
CA ARG A 72 -4.36 1.56 -0.76
C ARG A 72 -4.64 0.28 -1.54
N VAL A 73 -5.86 -0.24 -1.47
CA VAL A 73 -6.26 -1.48 -2.14
C VAL A 73 -6.56 -1.26 -3.62
N GLY A 74 -7.23 -0.14 -3.95
CA GLY A 74 -7.70 0.15 -5.30
C GLY A 74 -8.91 -0.71 -5.71
N PHE A 75 -9.51 -0.38 -6.85
CA PHE A 75 -10.71 -1.08 -7.35
C PHE A 75 -10.36 -2.27 -8.25
N CYS A 76 -11.22 -3.31 -8.25
CA CYS A 76 -11.01 -4.52 -9.05
C CYS A 76 -12.33 -5.10 -9.59
N ASP A 77 -12.36 -5.36 -10.90
CA ASP A 77 -13.49 -5.93 -11.65
C ASP A 77 -13.40 -7.45 -11.86
N GLY A 78 -12.19 -8.00 -11.80
CA GLY A 78 -11.88 -9.41 -12.00
C GLY A 78 -11.41 -9.80 -13.40
N ASP A 79 -11.27 -8.84 -14.32
CA ASP A 79 -11.01 -9.12 -15.73
C ASP A 79 -9.57 -9.59 -16.00
N LYS A 80 -8.61 -9.15 -15.16
CA LYS A 80 -7.19 -9.47 -15.31
C LYS A 80 -6.69 -10.28 -14.12
N PRO A 81 -6.35 -11.57 -14.30
CA PRO A 81 -5.86 -12.44 -13.23
C PRO A 81 -4.74 -11.86 -12.38
N SER A 82 -3.76 -11.19 -13.00
CA SER A 82 -2.63 -10.58 -12.28
C SER A 82 -3.07 -9.42 -11.37
N ARG A 83 -3.94 -8.53 -11.87
CA ARG A 83 -4.48 -7.41 -11.07
C ARG A 83 -5.39 -7.91 -9.97
N THR A 84 -6.22 -8.93 -10.25
CA THR A 84 -7.07 -9.54 -9.23
C THR A 84 -6.24 -10.16 -8.11
N LEU A 85 -5.12 -10.83 -8.45
CA LEU A 85 -4.21 -11.37 -7.45
C LEU A 85 -3.53 -10.27 -6.62
N GLU A 86 -3.10 -9.18 -7.25
CA GLU A 86 -2.54 -8.01 -6.54
C GLU A 86 -3.56 -7.40 -5.58
N TRP A 87 -4.81 -7.26 -6.01
CA TRP A 87 -5.92 -6.76 -5.21
C TRP A 87 -6.23 -7.67 -4.01
N LEU A 88 -6.30 -9.00 -4.21
CA LEU A 88 -6.48 -9.97 -3.13
C LEU A 88 -5.35 -9.89 -2.09
N ARG A 89 -4.10 -9.78 -2.55
CA ARG A 89 -2.91 -9.63 -1.68
C ARG A 89 -2.87 -8.27 -0.97
N ALA A 90 -3.44 -7.22 -1.56
CA ALA A 90 -3.55 -5.92 -0.91
C ALA A 90 -4.53 -5.98 0.26
N ILE A 91 -5.63 -6.73 0.13
CA ILE A 91 -6.61 -6.92 1.20
C ILE A 91 -6.02 -7.75 2.35
N ASP A 92 -5.21 -8.77 2.08
CA ASP A 92 -4.54 -9.57 3.13
C ASP A 92 -3.65 -8.74 4.07
N ARG A 93 -3.22 -7.55 3.63
CA ARG A 93 -2.39 -6.65 4.44
C ARG A 93 -3.22 -5.77 5.38
N LEU A 94 -4.54 -5.85 5.29
CA LEU A 94 -5.46 -5.09 6.14
C LEU A 94 -5.75 -5.85 7.44
N PRO A 95 -6.15 -5.15 8.52
CA PRO A 95 -6.67 -5.78 9.73
C PRO A 95 -7.85 -6.72 9.43
N ASP A 96 -7.88 -7.89 10.07
CA ASP A 96 -8.87 -8.94 9.82
C ASP A 96 -10.32 -8.46 9.93
N ASN A 97 -10.60 -7.50 10.82
CA ASN A 97 -11.94 -6.97 11.05
C ASN A 97 -12.46 -6.05 9.93
N VAL A 98 -11.59 -5.56 9.03
CA VAL A 98 -11.98 -4.65 7.93
C VAL A 98 -11.86 -5.27 6.54
N GLN A 99 -11.20 -6.42 6.41
CA GLN A 99 -10.91 -7.06 5.11
C GLN A 99 -12.16 -7.24 4.23
N VAL A 100 -13.22 -7.84 4.78
CA VAL A 100 -14.44 -8.14 4.02
C VAL A 100 -15.18 -6.86 3.62
N GLU A 101 -15.22 -5.86 4.49
CA GLU A 101 -15.85 -4.58 4.22
C GLU A 101 -15.12 -3.83 3.11
N ILE A 102 -13.79 -3.70 3.21
CA ILE A 102 -13.00 -3.03 2.17
C ILE A 102 -13.06 -3.80 0.85
N ALA A 103 -13.07 -5.14 0.89
CA ALA A 103 -13.27 -5.95 -0.31
C ALA A 103 -14.61 -5.65 -0.99
N LEU A 104 -15.70 -5.54 -0.23
CA LEU A 104 -17.03 -5.19 -0.76
C LEU A 104 -17.05 -3.78 -1.37
N GLN A 105 -16.38 -2.81 -0.76
CA GLN A 105 -16.36 -1.43 -1.25
C GLN A 105 -15.46 -1.22 -2.48
N THR A 106 -14.42 -2.05 -2.63
CA THR A 106 -13.44 -1.93 -3.73
C THR A 106 -13.69 -2.90 -4.88
N ALA A 107 -14.58 -3.88 -4.69
CA ALA A 107 -14.98 -4.78 -5.76
C ALA A 107 -15.98 -4.12 -6.72
N GLU A 108 -15.81 -4.41 -8.01
CA GLU A 108 -16.70 -3.98 -9.07
C GLU A 108 -17.32 -5.19 -9.78
N SER A 109 -18.38 -4.94 -10.55
CA SER A 109 -18.98 -5.92 -11.47
C SER A 109 -19.27 -7.29 -10.82
N THR A 110 -18.79 -8.39 -11.43
CA THR A 110 -19.08 -9.77 -11.01
C THR A 110 -18.42 -10.16 -9.68
N ILE A 111 -17.28 -9.55 -9.32
CA ILE A 111 -16.65 -9.76 -8.01
C ILE A 111 -17.57 -9.24 -6.91
N HIS A 112 -18.13 -8.03 -7.09
CA HIS A 112 -19.02 -7.44 -6.10
C HIS A 112 -20.26 -8.32 -5.84
N SER A 113 -20.87 -8.86 -6.90
CA SER A 113 -22.00 -9.81 -6.75
C SER A 113 -21.59 -11.06 -5.97
N SER A 114 -20.44 -11.65 -6.29
CA SER A 114 -19.91 -12.83 -5.58
C SER A 114 -19.63 -12.56 -4.10
N LEU A 115 -19.12 -11.37 -3.78
CA LEU A 115 -18.83 -10.96 -2.40
C LEU A 115 -20.10 -10.71 -1.59
N ARG A 116 -21.15 -10.14 -2.20
CA ARG A 116 -22.41 -9.87 -1.50
C ARG A 116 -23.02 -11.15 -0.92
N GLU A 117 -22.93 -12.27 -1.65
CA GLU A 117 -23.38 -13.58 -1.20
C GLU A 117 -22.51 -14.15 -0.06
N LEU A 118 -21.24 -13.75 0.00
CA LEU A 118 -20.24 -14.25 0.93
C LEU A 118 -19.94 -13.30 2.10
N LYS A 119 -20.70 -12.21 2.28
CA LYS A 119 -20.40 -11.13 3.24
C LYS A 119 -20.21 -11.58 4.70
N ASN A 120 -20.78 -12.72 5.07
CA ASN A 120 -20.69 -13.28 6.43
C ASN A 120 -19.56 -14.33 6.57
N ALA A 121 -18.89 -14.69 5.48
CA ALA A 121 -17.78 -15.63 5.51
C ALA A 121 -16.48 -14.94 5.93
N LYS A 122 -15.57 -15.70 6.54
CA LYS A 122 -14.22 -15.19 6.85
C LYS A 122 -13.43 -14.96 5.56
N TRP A 123 -12.61 -13.90 5.56
CA TRP A 123 -11.79 -13.51 4.42
C TRP A 123 -10.97 -14.66 3.79
N PRO A 124 -10.30 -15.57 4.53
CA PRO A 124 -9.54 -16.66 3.90
C PRO A 124 -10.38 -17.57 2.99
N LYS A 125 -11.65 -17.82 3.36
CA LYS A 125 -12.58 -18.60 2.54
C LYS A 125 -12.99 -17.83 1.29
N ILE A 126 -13.28 -16.54 1.44
CA ILE A 126 -13.62 -15.64 0.33
C ILE A 126 -12.46 -15.57 -0.67
N LYS A 127 -11.25 -15.27 -0.18
CA LYS A 127 -10.03 -15.17 -0.99
C LYS A 127 -9.82 -16.44 -1.82
N THR A 128 -9.94 -17.62 -1.21
CA THR A 128 -9.76 -18.89 -1.91
C THR A 128 -10.76 -19.03 -3.07
N LEU A 129 -12.03 -18.72 -2.84
CA LEU A 129 -13.07 -18.78 -3.86
C LEU A 129 -12.83 -17.79 -5.01
N LEU A 130 -12.47 -16.55 -4.68
CA LEU A 130 -12.18 -15.52 -5.68
C LEU A 130 -10.92 -15.84 -6.48
N ALA A 131 -9.84 -16.31 -5.82
CA ALA A 131 -8.61 -16.69 -6.50
C ALA A 131 -8.84 -17.84 -7.49
N ASN A 132 -9.61 -18.86 -7.09
CA ASN A 132 -9.96 -19.95 -7.99
C ASN A 132 -10.81 -19.49 -9.18
N ARG A 133 -11.72 -18.54 -8.97
CA ARG A 133 -12.62 -18.07 -10.03
C ARG A 133 -11.98 -17.09 -11.00
N TYR A 134 -11.18 -16.16 -10.51
CA TYR A 134 -10.71 -14.99 -11.28
C TYR A 134 -9.21 -14.98 -11.54
N VAL A 135 -8.41 -15.78 -10.82
CA VAL A 135 -6.96 -15.82 -11.00
C VAL A 135 -6.55 -17.10 -11.74
N ASN A 136 -6.86 -18.26 -11.16
CA ASN A 136 -6.54 -19.56 -11.75
C ASN A 136 -7.42 -20.65 -11.12
N ALA A 137 -8.08 -21.48 -11.92
CA ALA A 137 -8.96 -22.56 -11.43
C ALA A 137 -8.28 -23.50 -10.43
N ASN A 138 -6.96 -23.70 -10.57
CA ASN A 138 -6.13 -24.51 -9.69
C ASN A 138 -5.15 -23.63 -8.90
N PHE A 139 -5.63 -22.49 -8.38
CA PHE A 139 -4.78 -21.48 -7.77
C PHE A 139 -3.79 -22.03 -6.75
N SER A 140 -4.24 -22.85 -5.80
CA SER A 140 -3.35 -23.44 -4.77
C SER A 140 -2.25 -24.32 -5.37
N GLU A 141 -2.55 -25.14 -6.39
CA GLU A 141 -1.53 -25.95 -7.05
C GLU A 141 -0.54 -25.09 -7.85
N ALA A 142 -1.04 -24.05 -8.53
CA ALA A 142 -0.17 -23.08 -9.22
C ALA A 142 0.77 -22.35 -8.24
N GLN A 143 0.31 -22.05 -7.02
CA GLN A 143 1.19 -21.45 -6.01
C GLN A 143 2.19 -22.46 -5.42
N LYS A 144 1.86 -23.75 -5.31
CA LYS A 144 2.84 -24.78 -4.95
C LYS A 144 3.95 -24.89 -5.99
N GLU A 145 3.58 -24.92 -7.27
CA GLU A 145 4.55 -24.94 -8.36
C GLU A 145 5.42 -23.67 -8.38
N ALA A 146 4.84 -22.51 -8.09
CA ALA A 146 5.58 -21.26 -7.94
C ALA A 146 6.54 -21.30 -6.73
N LEU A 147 6.12 -21.90 -5.61
CA LEU A 147 6.95 -22.09 -4.42
C LEU A 147 8.14 -23.01 -4.71
N ASP A 148 7.92 -24.12 -5.41
CA ASP A 148 8.96 -25.09 -5.79
C ASP A 148 10.04 -24.49 -6.71
N ARG A 149 9.68 -23.47 -7.48
CA ARG A 149 10.57 -22.74 -8.38
C ARG A 149 11.13 -21.44 -7.77
N LEU A 150 10.74 -21.10 -6.55
CA LEU A 150 11.12 -19.82 -5.96
C LEU A 150 12.59 -19.84 -5.54
N GLU A 151 13.39 -19.03 -6.23
CA GLU A 151 14.79 -18.76 -5.90
C GLU A 151 14.98 -17.28 -5.57
N GLN A 152 15.85 -17.00 -4.59
CA GLN A 152 16.29 -15.66 -4.25
C GLN A 152 17.05 -15.08 -5.44
N ARG A 153 16.58 -13.94 -5.95
CA ARG A 153 17.19 -13.29 -7.11
C ARG A 153 18.59 -12.76 -6.77
N PRO A 154 19.51 -12.67 -7.75
CA PRO A 154 20.81 -12.04 -7.52
C PRO A 154 20.66 -10.62 -6.97
N GLY A 155 21.21 -10.36 -5.79
CA GLY A 155 21.15 -9.06 -5.11
C GLY A 155 19.83 -8.77 -4.37
N GLU A 156 18.87 -9.68 -4.37
CA GLU A 156 17.67 -9.58 -3.54
C GLU A 156 18.03 -9.78 -2.06
N GLY A 157 17.51 -8.91 -1.18
CA GLY A 157 17.66 -9.06 0.26
C GLY A 157 16.87 -10.26 0.79
N LEU A 158 17.39 -10.92 1.84
CA LEU A 158 16.71 -12.06 2.47
C LEU A 158 15.29 -11.73 2.91
N TYR A 159 15.05 -10.51 3.41
CA TYR A 159 13.71 -10.05 3.78
C TYR A 159 12.70 -10.24 2.64
N ASN A 160 13.02 -9.76 1.43
CA ASN A 160 12.12 -9.85 0.28
C ASN A 160 11.86 -11.29 -0.12
N TYR A 161 12.92 -12.11 -0.19
CA TYR A 161 12.80 -13.54 -0.50
C TYR A 161 11.88 -14.25 0.50
N ILE A 162 12.09 -14.04 1.80
CA ILE A 162 11.29 -14.66 2.86
C ILE A 162 9.83 -14.18 2.77
N THR A 163 9.60 -12.87 2.58
CA THR A 163 8.25 -12.32 2.44
C THR A 163 7.53 -12.90 1.23
N THR A 164 8.19 -13.03 0.08
CA THR A 164 7.60 -13.67 -1.11
C THR A 164 7.31 -15.14 -0.86
N PHE A 165 8.24 -15.87 -0.23
CA PHE A 165 8.05 -17.28 0.12
C PHE A 165 6.83 -17.47 1.02
N GLU A 166 6.67 -16.67 2.08
CA GLU A 166 5.53 -16.74 2.99
C GLU A 166 4.20 -16.43 2.31
N VAL A 167 4.16 -15.45 1.40
CA VAL A 167 2.95 -15.14 0.62
C VAL A 167 2.54 -16.35 -0.22
N LEU A 168 3.47 -16.94 -0.97
CA LEU A 168 3.19 -18.13 -1.79
C LEU A 168 2.77 -19.32 -0.92
N LEU A 169 3.42 -19.51 0.23
CA LEU A 169 3.10 -20.59 1.16
C LEU A 169 1.67 -20.49 1.69
N ASN A 170 1.24 -19.30 2.11
CA ASN A 170 -0.11 -19.06 2.63
C ASN A 170 -1.19 -19.19 1.55
N GLU A 171 -0.83 -18.98 0.28
CA GLU A 171 -1.74 -19.14 -0.85
C GLU A 171 -1.81 -20.60 -1.34
N ALA A 172 -0.69 -21.32 -1.24
CA ALA A 172 -0.57 -22.74 -1.59
C ALA A 172 -1.23 -23.66 -0.55
N TYR A 173 -1.20 -23.28 0.73
CA TYR A 173 -1.63 -24.13 1.85
C TYR A 173 -2.57 -23.38 2.80
N GLN A 174 -3.79 -23.89 2.98
CA GLN A 174 -4.71 -23.41 4.02
C GLN A 174 -4.19 -23.73 5.44
N ALA A 175 -3.46 -24.83 5.56
CA ALA A 175 -2.75 -25.24 6.77
C ALA A 175 -1.47 -25.95 6.35
N LEU A 176 -0.39 -25.74 7.11
CA LEU A 176 0.88 -26.40 6.81
C LEU A 176 0.77 -27.92 6.94
N PRO A 177 1.45 -28.69 6.07
CA PRO A 177 1.51 -30.13 6.21
C PRO A 177 2.19 -30.53 7.54
N LEU A 178 1.83 -31.71 8.05
CA LEU A 178 2.43 -32.27 9.27
C LEU A 178 3.92 -32.54 9.09
N ASP A 179 4.30 -33.09 7.93
CA ASP A 179 5.70 -33.20 7.51
C ASP A 179 6.07 -31.99 6.65
N GLN A 180 7.02 -31.19 7.15
CA GLN A 180 7.48 -29.96 6.51
C GLN A 180 8.89 -30.10 5.92
N ILE A 181 9.47 -31.30 5.92
CA ILE A 181 10.84 -31.53 5.46
C ILE A 181 11.01 -31.10 3.99
N SER A 182 10.03 -31.39 3.13
CA SER A 182 10.05 -30.95 1.73
C SER A 182 10.03 -29.43 1.62
N LEU A 183 9.13 -28.76 2.34
CA LEU A 183 9.03 -27.30 2.34
C LEU A 183 10.28 -26.61 2.88
N ILE A 184 10.88 -27.16 3.94
CA ILE A 184 12.16 -26.69 4.47
C ILE A 184 13.25 -26.84 3.41
N ARG A 185 13.29 -27.97 2.71
CA ARG A 185 14.25 -28.19 1.62
C ARG A 185 14.05 -27.18 0.50
N THR A 186 12.81 -26.96 0.05
CA THR A 186 12.45 -25.96 -0.97
C THR A 186 12.90 -24.55 -0.56
N PHE A 187 12.61 -24.13 0.67
CA PHE A 187 13.05 -22.85 1.21
C PHE A 187 14.57 -22.70 1.23
N LEU A 188 15.30 -23.69 1.77
CA LEU A 188 16.76 -23.63 1.83
C LEU A 188 17.41 -23.75 0.45
N SER A 189 16.80 -24.48 -0.50
CA SER A 189 17.28 -24.57 -1.87
C SER A 189 17.04 -23.29 -2.68
N GLY A 190 16.08 -22.46 -2.28
CA GLY A 190 15.87 -21.16 -2.92
C GLY A 190 16.85 -20.08 -2.45
N LEU A 191 17.55 -20.24 -1.32
CA LEU A 191 18.52 -19.27 -0.84
C LEU A 191 19.73 -19.14 -1.79
N SER A 192 20.15 -17.89 -2.03
CA SER A 192 21.31 -17.59 -2.87
C SER A 192 22.63 -17.98 -2.22
N ASP A 193 22.76 -17.84 -0.90
CA ASP A 193 23.94 -18.26 -0.14
C ASP A 193 23.86 -19.76 0.22
N ARG A 194 24.64 -20.57 -0.49
CA ARG A 194 24.67 -22.03 -0.32
C ARG A 194 25.34 -22.47 0.97
N ASP A 195 26.29 -21.72 1.50
CA ASP A 195 26.96 -22.07 2.75
C ASP A 195 26.06 -21.77 3.94
N MET A 196 25.34 -20.65 3.86
CA MET A 196 24.25 -20.32 4.78
C MET A 196 23.17 -21.41 4.76
N ALA A 197 22.66 -21.80 3.60
CA ALA A 197 21.64 -22.84 3.48
C ALA A 197 22.11 -24.19 4.10
N LYS A 198 23.36 -24.58 3.85
CA LYS A 198 23.97 -25.78 4.47
C LYS A 198 24.06 -25.65 5.99
N SER A 199 24.40 -24.47 6.51
CA SER A 199 24.50 -24.24 7.96
C SER A 199 23.15 -24.46 8.64
N PHE A 200 22.05 -23.99 8.05
CA PHE A 200 20.70 -24.18 8.57
C PHE A 200 20.21 -25.63 8.40
N ALA A 201 20.53 -26.28 7.28
CA ALA A 201 20.22 -27.70 7.09
C ALA A 201 20.87 -28.59 8.17
N ARG A 202 22.07 -28.24 8.64
CA ARG A 202 22.78 -28.97 9.72
C ARG A 202 22.14 -28.79 11.10
N LYS A 203 21.38 -27.72 11.33
CA LYS A 203 20.67 -27.47 12.60
C LYS A 203 19.51 -28.44 12.84
N LYS A 204 19.11 -29.24 11.84
CA LYS A 204 18.04 -30.26 11.92
C LYS A 204 16.72 -29.71 12.50
N LEU A 205 16.40 -28.46 12.18
CA LEU A 205 15.11 -27.85 12.50
C LEU A 205 14.00 -28.62 11.80
N ARG A 206 12.89 -28.86 12.51
CA ARG A 206 11.83 -29.76 12.04
C ARG A 206 10.64 -29.04 11.45
N THR A 207 10.48 -27.75 11.76
CA THR A 207 9.37 -26.95 11.26
C THR A 207 9.88 -25.78 10.42
N LEU A 208 9.12 -25.45 9.36
CA LEU A 208 9.43 -24.33 8.49
C LEU A 208 9.40 -22.98 9.24
N PRO A 209 8.46 -22.70 10.17
CA PRO A 209 8.49 -21.49 10.97
C PRO A 209 9.77 -21.33 11.80
N GLU A 210 10.30 -22.42 12.38
CA GLU A 210 11.60 -22.38 13.09
C GLU A 210 12.74 -22.00 12.16
N VAL A 211 12.79 -22.62 10.98
CA VAL A 211 13.82 -22.33 9.97
C VAL A 211 13.75 -20.88 9.54
N VAL A 212 12.57 -20.39 9.15
CA VAL A 212 12.37 -19.00 8.71
C VAL A 212 12.76 -18.01 9.80
N LYS A 213 12.35 -18.26 11.06
CA LYS A 213 12.70 -17.41 12.20
C LYS A 213 14.22 -17.34 12.40
N GLU A 214 14.91 -18.47 12.28
CA GLU A 214 16.36 -18.54 12.46
C GLU A 214 17.12 -17.86 11.30
N VAL A 215 16.64 -18.00 10.06
CA VAL A 215 17.20 -17.26 8.90
C VAL A 215 16.98 -15.76 9.06
N ARG A 216 15.80 -15.32 9.51
CA ARG A 216 15.53 -13.89 9.79
C ARG A 216 16.44 -13.32 10.87
N ARG A 217 16.76 -14.09 11.91
CA ARG A 217 17.69 -13.66 12.95
C ARG A 217 19.07 -13.40 12.37
N HIS A 218 19.54 -14.30 11.50
CA HIS A 218 20.82 -14.13 10.82
C HIS A 218 20.85 -12.89 9.91
N TYR A 219 19.71 -12.52 9.30
CA TYR A 219 19.54 -11.28 8.55
C TYR A 219 19.65 -10.02 9.43
N GLN A 220 19.05 -10.02 10.63
CA GLN A 220 19.10 -8.87 11.55
C GLN A 220 20.52 -8.60 12.08
N ASP A 221 21.35 -9.64 12.21
CA ASP A 221 22.75 -9.52 12.65
C ASP A 221 23.68 -9.02 11.51
N ASP A 222 23.36 -9.30 10.23
CA ASP A 222 24.21 -8.98 9.07
C ASP A 222 23.96 -7.58 8.47
N ASP A 223 22.76 -7.00 8.62
CA ASP A 223 22.42 -5.64 8.12
C ASP A 223 23.21 -4.52 8.86
N LEU A 224 23.80 -4.84 10.03
CA LEU A 224 24.65 -3.89 10.78
C LEU A 224 26.14 -3.93 10.37
N LEU A 225 26.61 -4.95 9.64
CA LEU A 225 28.06 -5.19 9.52
C LEU A 225 28.59 -5.60 8.13
N ARG A 226 27.75 -5.72 7.09
CA ARG A 226 28.26 -6.03 5.74
C ARG A 226 27.95 -4.95 4.71
N PRO A 227 28.98 -4.26 4.18
CA PRO A 227 28.86 -3.58 2.89
C PRO A 227 28.38 -4.60 1.86
N ARG A 228 27.27 -4.29 1.18
CA ARG A 228 26.75 -5.11 0.08
C ARG A 228 27.91 -5.46 -0.87
N LYS A 229 28.15 -6.74 -1.13
CA LYS A 229 29.08 -7.16 -2.18
C LYS A 229 28.50 -6.69 -3.51
N ILE A 230 28.99 -5.56 -4.00
CA ILE A 230 28.78 -5.11 -5.36
C ILE A 230 29.51 -6.13 -6.23
N SER A 231 28.77 -7.09 -6.79
CA SER A 231 29.29 -8.00 -7.80
C SER A 231 29.89 -7.16 -8.93
N LYS A 232 31.21 -7.26 -9.07
CA LYS A 232 32.05 -6.71 -10.15
C LYS A 232 31.36 -5.58 -10.92
N VAL A 233 31.58 -4.35 -10.46
CA VAL A 233 31.53 -3.18 -11.35
C VAL A 233 32.37 -3.56 -12.56
N HIS A 234 31.73 -3.84 -13.70
CA HIS A 234 32.41 -3.75 -14.97
C HIS A 234 33.09 -2.40 -14.91
N THR A 235 34.41 -2.38 -15.04
CA THR A 235 35.22 -1.17 -15.15
C THR A 235 34.38 -0.16 -15.92
N ILE A 236 33.82 0.81 -15.19
CA ILE A 236 33.24 1.97 -15.82
C ILE A 236 34.47 2.61 -16.39
N ASP A 237 34.75 2.33 -17.67
CA ASP A 237 35.61 3.19 -18.46
C ASP A 237 35.13 4.59 -18.12
N LYS A 238 36.02 5.36 -17.50
CA LYS A 238 35.75 6.74 -17.11
C LYS A 238 35.36 7.46 -18.38
N TYR A 239 34.07 7.49 -18.68
CA TYR A 239 33.53 8.33 -19.71
C TYR A 239 33.60 9.74 -19.12
N GLU A 240 34.79 10.33 -19.23
CA GLU A 240 35.00 11.75 -19.00
C GLU A 240 34.13 12.46 -20.02
N ASN A 241 32.96 12.90 -19.55
CA ASN A 241 32.08 13.70 -20.37
C ASN A 241 32.85 14.98 -20.73
N PRO A 242 33.18 15.22 -22.02
CA PRO A 242 34.02 16.34 -22.42
C PRO A 242 33.41 17.70 -22.02
N LYS A 243 32.09 17.77 -21.81
CA LYS A 243 31.42 18.95 -21.28
C LYS A 243 31.76 19.21 -19.81
N VAL A 244 31.94 18.17 -19.00
CA VAL A 244 32.32 18.30 -17.58
C VAL A 244 33.78 18.76 -17.47
N SER A 245 34.67 18.23 -18.30
CA SER A 245 36.06 18.69 -18.36
C SER A 245 36.15 20.16 -18.81
N ALA A 246 35.36 20.57 -19.81
CA ALA A 246 35.29 21.97 -20.24
C ALA A 246 34.73 22.89 -19.14
N LEU A 247 33.71 22.46 -18.40
CA LEU A 247 33.17 23.22 -17.28
C LEU A 247 34.19 23.38 -16.14
N SER A 248 35.01 22.36 -15.87
CA SER A 248 36.07 22.43 -14.86
C SER A 248 37.12 23.51 -15.18
N VAL A 249 37.52 23.62 -16.46
CA VAL A 249 38.44 24.67 -16.93
C VAL A 249 37.80 26.05 -16.74
N VAL A 250 36.57 26.24 -17.20
CA VAL A 250 35.84 27.52 -17.08
C VAL A 250 35.67 27.95 -15.63
N VAL A 251 35.34 27.02 -14.73
CA VAL A 251 35.22 27.29 -13.29
C VAL A 251 36.57 27.72 -12.70
N THR A 252 37.66 27.07 -13.12
CA THR A 252 39.01 27.42 -12.65
C THR A 252 39.41 28.82 -13.08
N ASP A 253 39.12 29.19 -14.33
CA ASP A 253 39.41 30.53 -14.86
C ASP A 253 38.57 31.62 -14.16
N LEU A 254 37.28 31.35 -13.92
CA LEU A 254 36.41 32.23 -13.14
C LEU A 254 36.94 32.47 -11.72
N VAL A 255 37.40 31.42 -11.05
CA VAL A 255 37.99 31.54 -9.70
C VAL A 255 39.27 32.37 -9.73
N ASN A 256 40.10 32.22 -10.75
CA ASN A 256 41.33 33.00 -10.88
C ASN A 256 41.04 34.48 -11.17
N MET A 257 40.10 34.78 -12.08
CA MET A 257 39.66 36.16 -12.33
C MET A 257 39.03 36.80 -11.08
N GLN A 258 38.28 36.04 -10.29
CA GLN A 258 37.72 36.53 -9.03
C GLN A 258 38.82 36.89 -8.02
N LYS A 259 39.87 36.07 -7.91
CA LYS A 259 41.01 36.35 -7.02
C LYS A 259 41.74 37.62 -7.45
N GLU A 260 41.97 37.80 -8.75
CA GLU A 260 42.63 39.00 -9.28
C GLU A 260 41.79 40.26 -9.04
N THR A 261 40.48 40.18 -9.30
CA THR A 261 39.55 41.29 -9.03
C THR A 261 39.55 41.67 -7.55
N ASN A 262 39.51 40.69 -6.66
CA ASN A 262 39.58 40.92 -5.21
C ASN A 262 40.91 41.59 -4.79
N ALA A 263 42.03 41.20 -5.41
CA ALA A 263 43.32 41.84 -5.16
C ALA A 263 43.35 43.30 -5.62
N GLN A 264 42.76 43.60 -6.79
CA GLN A 264 42.64 44.98 -7.30
C GLN A 264 41.74 45.85 -6.42
N ILE A 265 40.60 45.32 -5.94
CA ILE A 265 39.72 46.01 -4.99
C ILE A 265 40.48 46.31 -3.69
N ALA A 266 41.25 45.35 -3.17
CA ALA A 266 42.05 45.55 -1.97
C ALA A 266 43.14 46.62 -2.16
N ALA A 267 43.78 46.66 -3.34
CA ALA A 267 44.77 47.69 -3.69
C ALA A 267 44.13 49.09 -3.80
N LEU A 268 42.97 49.20 -4.45
CA LEU A 268 42.20 50.45 -4.54
C LEU A 268 41.74 50.94 -3.18
N ALA A 269 41.29 50.03 -2.30
CA ALA A 269 40.91 50.37 -0.92
C ALA A 269 42.10 50.91 -0.11
N LYS A 270 43.30 50.34 -0.27
CA LYS A 270 44.53 50.85 0.34
C LYS A 270 44.90 52.24 -0.17
N MET A 271 44.83 52.47 -1.49
CA MET A 271 45.11 53.79 -2.08
C MET A 271 44.08 54.85 -1.66
N ARG A 272 42.79 54.49 -1.56
CA ARG A 272 41.74 55.38 -1.03
C ARG A 272 42.00 55.77 0.42
N LYS A 273 42.44 54.83 1.26
CA LYS A 273 42.84 55.14 2.65
C LYS A 273 44.06 56.05 2.71
N ALA A 274 45.06 55.85 1.85
CA ALA A 274 46.23 56.72 1.78
C ALA A 274 45.89 58.14 1.30
N ARG A 275 44.92 58.28 0.39
CA ARG A 275 44.47 59.59 -0.15
C ARG A 275 43.55 60.35 0.81
N ALA A 276 43.03 59.73 1.87
CA ALA A 276 42.26 60.40 2.93
C ALA A 276 43.14 60.96 4.06
N PHE A 277 44.46 60.71 4.00
CA PHE A 277 45.46 61.18 4.97
C PHE A 277 46.33 62.33 4.45
N PHE A 278 46.09 62.80 3.22
CA PHE A 278 46.67 64.00 2.62
C PHE A 278 45.54 64.96 2.25
#